data_AF-A0A941A1L3-F1
#
_entry.id   AF-A0A941A1L3-F1
#
_cell.length_a   1.000
_cell.length_b   1.000
_cell.length_c   1.000
_cell.angle_alpha   90.00
_cell.angle_beta   90.00
_cell.angle_gamma   90.00
#
_symmetry.space_group_name_H-M   'P 1'
#
loop_
_entity.id
_entity.type
_entity.pdbx_description
1 polymer ?
#
loop_
_entity_poly.entity_id
_entity_poly.type
_entity_poly.pdbx_seq_one_letter_code
_entity_poly.pdbx_strand_id
1 'polypeptide(L)' 'MPQLLVRNLDEDTIKRLKALAKQQGRSLQGQVKLVLEEAATLPIGEVSTLFEKWQRRLGQRRLSDSTRIIRKDRGR' A
#
# COMPACT_ATOMS: atom_id res chain seq x y z
N MET A 1 27.53 -6.59 5.84
CA MET A 1 26.20 -6.20 5.32
C MET A 1 25.72 -7.31 4.41
N PRO A 2 24.58 -7.96 4.68
CA PRO A 2 24.00 -8.89 3.72
C PRO A 2 23.66 -8.15 2.42
N GLN A 3 23.88 -8.81 1.28
CA GLN A 3 23.56 -8.27 -0.05
C GLN A 3 22.61 -9.23 -0.75
N LEU A 4 21.63 -8.69 -1.46
CA LEU A 4 20.63 -9.44 -2.20
C LEU A 4 20.56 -8.93 -3.64
N LEU A 5 20.67 -9.85 -4.60
CA LEU A 5 20.47 -9.56 -6.02
C LEU A 5 19.17 -10.21 -6.48
N VAL A 6 18.21 -9.38 -6.90
CA VAL A 6 16.97 -9.86 -7.50
C VAL A 6 17.09 -9.76 -9.03
N ARG A 7 17.09 -10.91 -9.71
CA ARG A 7 17.23 -10.99 -11.18
C ARG A 7 15.85 -11.11 -11.83
N ASN A 8 15.80 -10.75 -13.13
CA ASN A 8 14.62 -10.94 -13.98
C ASN A 8 13.34 -10.27 -13.43
N LEU A 9 13.48 -9.08 -12.84
CA LEU A 9 12.32 -8.26 -12.49
C LEU A 9 11.67 -7.72 -13.75
N ASP A 10 10.35 -7.80 -13.80
CA ASP A 10 9.54 -7.19 -14.85
C ASP A 10 9.83 -5.68 -14.92
N GLU A 11 10.00 -5.17 -16.14
CA GLU A 11 10.32 -3.76 -16.38
C GLU A 11 9.26 -2.82 -15.80
N ASP A 12 7.98 -3.20 -15.86
CA ASP A 12 6.89 -2.39 -15.31
C ASP A 12 6.92 -2.37 -13.79
N THR A 13 7.38 -3.44 -13.16
CA THR A 13 7.63 -3.47 -11.72
C THR A 13 8.74 -2.47 -11.35
N ILE A 14 9.83 -2.43 -12.12
CA ILE A 14 10.91 -1.47 -11.91
C ILE A 14 10.42 -0.03 -12.10
N LYS A 15 9.61 0.24 -13.12
CA LYS A 15 9.03 1.58 -13.37
C LYS A 15 8.17 2.04 -12.19
N ARG A 16 7.30 1.16 -11.67
CA ARG A 16 6.43 1.46 -10.51
C ARG A 16 7.26 1.75 -9.26
N LEU A 17 8.28 0.94 -8.98
CA LEU A 17 9.17 1.16 -7.83
C LEU A 17 9.93 2.48 -7.93
N LYS A 18 10.41 2.85 -9.12
CA LYS A 18 11.04 4.16 -9.37
C LYS A 18 10.08 5.32 -9.14
N ALA A 19 8.84 5.20 -9.61
CA ALA A 19 7.81 6.22 -9.40
C ALA A 19 7.51 6.42 -7.90
N LEU A 20 7.34 5.32 -7.17
CA LEU A 20 7.14 5.33 -5.72
C LEU A 20 8.32 5.95 -4.97
N ALA A 21 9.55 5.57 -5.33
CA ALA A 21 10.75 6.14 -4.75
C ALA A 21 10.84 7.67 -4.98
N LYS A 22 10.52 8.13 -6.20
CA LYS A 22 10.48 9.56 -6.55
C LYS A 22 9.41 10.30 -5.75
N GLN A 23 8.22 9.74 -5.61
CA GLN A 23 7.13 10.34 -4.83
C GLN A 23 7.48 10.49 -3.35
N GLN A 24 8.23 9.53 -2.79
CA GLN A 24 8.65 9.55 -1.38
C GLN A 24 9.96 10.30 -1.13
N GLY A 25 10.62 10.83 -2.18
CA GLY A 25 11.91 11.54 -2.06
C GLY A 25 13.06 10.61 -1.63
N ARG A 26 13.01 9.33 -2.01
CA ARG A 26 13.99 8.30 -1.62
C ARG A 26 14.70 7.73 -2.84
N SER A 27 15.87 7.14 -2.62
CA SER A 27 16.54 6.35 -3.67
C SER A 27 15.76 5.05 -3.95
N LEU A 28 15.92 4.50 -5.15
CA LEU A 28 15.30 3.21 -5.50
C LEU A 28 15.74 2.10 -4.54
N GLN A 29 17.03 2.04 -4.19
CA GLN A 29 17.54 1.07 -3.23
C GLN A 29 16.90 1.25 -1.85
N GLY A 30 16.75 2.48 -1.37
CA GLY A 30 16.09 2.78 -0.09
C GLY A 30 14.62 2.35 -0.10
N GLN A 31 13.91 2.60 -1.20
CA GLN A 31 12.53 2.15 -1.37
C GLN A 31 12.40 0.63 -1.35
N VAL A 32 13.26 -0.07 -2.12
CA VAL A 32 13.24 -1.53 -2.20
C VAL A 32 13.59 -2.16 -0.85
N LYS A 33 14.59 -1.62 -0.14
CA LYS A 33 14.96 -2.06 1.20
C LYS A 33 13.75 -2.01 2.14
N LEU A 34 13.05 -0.88 2.18
CA LEU A 34 11.93 -0.68 3.08
C LEU A 34 10.77 -1.63 2.77
N VAL A 35 10.44 -1.81 1.48
CA VAL A 35 9.40 -2.78 1.06
C VAL A 35 9.76 -4.20 1.47
N LEU A 36 11.03 -4.61 1.33
CA LEU A 36 11.48 -5.94 1.72
C LEU A 36 11.48 -6.13 3.25
N GLU A 37 11.90 -5.11 4.02
CA GLU A 37 11.87 -5.16 5.48
C GLU A 37 10.43 -5.19 6.02
N GLU A 38 9.53 -4.41 5.45
CA GLU A 38 8.10 -4.43 5.79
C GLU A 38 7.47 -5.79 5.43
N ALA A 39 7.74 -6.31 4.23
CA ALA A 39 7.24 -7.61 3.79
C ALA A 39 7.78 -8.77 4.64
N ALA A 40 9.03 -8.66 5.13
CA ALA A 40 9.61 -9.65 6.04
C ALA A 40 9.03 -9.56 7.46
N THR A 41 8.56 -8.38 7.87
CA THR A 41 7.96 -8.14 9.19
C THR A 41 6.50 -8.59 9.25
N LEU A 42 5.79 -8.56 8.13
CA LEU A 42 4.41 -9.01 8.05
C LEU A 42 4.35 -10.55 7.96
N PRO A 43 3.79 -11.25 8.97
CA PRO A 43 3.47 -12.66 8.79
C PRO A 43 2.42 -12.76 7.68
N ILE A 44 2.79 -13.41 6.58
CA ILE A 44 1.97 -13.58 5.36
C ILE A 44 0.55 -14.11 5.65
N GLY A 45 0.34 -14.79 6.78
CA GLY A 45 -0.99 -15.24 7.24
C GLY A 45 -1.89 -14.15 7.86
N GLU A 46 -1.35 -13.04 8.36
CA GLU A 46 -2.14 -11.99 9.03
C GLU A 46 -2.66 -10.92 8.07
N VAL A 47 -1.96 -10.68 6.95
CA VAL A 47 -2.35 -9.65 5.98
C VAL A 47 -3.62 -10.05 5.23
N SER A 48 -3.72 -11.30 4.79
CA SER A 48 -4.91 -11.82 4.11
C SER A 48 -6.13 -11.81 5.03
N THR A 49 -5.97 -12.23 6.29
CA THR A 49 -7.06 -12.24 7.27
C THR A 49 -7.51 -10.83 7.66
N LEU A 50 -6.57 -9.88 7.74
CA LEU A 50 -6.91 -8.46 7.93
C LEU A 50 -7.68 -7.93 6.71
N PHE A 51 -7.21 -8.21 5.50
CA PHE A 51 -7.86 -7.77 4.27
C PHE A 51 -9.26 -8.35 4.11
N GLU A 52 -9.45 -9.66 4.37
CA GLU A 52 -10.76 -10.30 4.40
C GLU A 52 -11.69 -9.68 5.46
N LYS A 53 -11.15 -9.34 6.64
CA LYS A 53 -11.91 -8.67 7.71
C LYS A 53 -12.36 -7.28 7.29
N TRP A 54 -11.50 -6.50 6.63
CA TRP A 54 -11.86 -5.19 6.07
C TRP A 54 -12.87 -5.32 4.94
N GLN A 55 -12.68 -6.27 4.02
CA GLN A 55 -13.59 -6.52 2.90
C GLN A 55 -14.97 -6.97 3.38
N ARG A 56 -15.07 -7.82 4.42
CA ARG A 56 -16.35 -8.17 5.06
C ARG A 56 -17.00 -6.96 5.74
N ARG A 57 -16.23 -6.15 6.47
CA ARG A 57 -16.73 -4.95 7.16
C ARG A 57 -17.23 -3.88 6.20
N LEU A 58 -16.57 -3.72 5.05
CA LEU A 58 -16.89 -2.71 4.05
C LEU A 58 -17.94 -3.20 3.05
N GLY A 59 -17.91 -4.48 2.66
CA GLY A 59 -18.86 -5.08 1.71
C GLY A 59 -20.30 -5.20 2.23
N GLN A 60 -20.50 -5.25 3.56
CA GLN A 60 -21.84 -5.31 4.17
C GLN A 60 -22.43 -3.94 4.50
N ARG A 61 -21.70 -2.83 4.33
CA ARG A 61 -22.20 -1.49 4.63
C ARG A 61 -22.62 -0.78 3.35
N ARG A 62 -23.87 -0.30 3.29
CA ARG A 62 -24.21 0.85 2.42
C ARG A 62 -23.46 2.05 2.98
N LEU A 63 -22.27 2.34 2.44
CA LEU A 63 -21.56 3.57 2.77
C LEU A 63 -22.46 4.74 2.39
N SER A 64 -22.84 5.55 3.37
CA SER A 64 -23.55 6.80 3.10
C SER A 64 -22.60 7.73 2.34
N ASP A 65 -23.13 8.46 1.36
CA ASP A 65 -22.33 9.41 0.57
C ASP A 65 -21.82 10.53 1.49
N SER A 66 -20.59 10.35 1.96
CA SER A 66 -19.90 11.25 2.88
C SER A 66 -19.78 12.65 2.28
N THR A 67 -19.73 12.76 0.96
CA THR A 67 -19.73 14.03 0.21
C THR A 67 -20.99 14.85 0.49
N ARG A 68 -22.15 14.18 0.58
CA ARG A 68 -23.44 14.84 0.82
C ARG A 68 -23.60 15.30 2.27
N ILE A 69 -23.03 14.57 3.23
CA ILE A 69 -23.05 14.92 4.66
C ILE A 69 -22.15 16.14 4.91
N ILE A 70 -20.93 16.14 4.37
CA ILE A 70 -19.96 17.24 4.53
C ILE A 70 -20.46 18.54 3.89
N ARG A 71 -21.13 18.47 2.72
CA ARG A 71 -21.74 19.65 2.09
C ARG A 71 -22.84 20.29 2.94
N LYS A 72 -23.64 19.49 3.65
CA LYS A 72 -24.71 19.98 4.53
C LYS A 72 -24.15 20.70 5.76
N ASP A 73 -23.00 20.25 6.25
CA ASP A 73 -22.34 20.81 7.43
C ASP A 73 -21.65 22.15 7.13
N ARG A 74 -21.08 22.33 5.93
CA ARG A 74 -20.48 23.60 5.47
C ARG A 74 -21.48 24.70 5.12
N GLY A 75 -22.77 24.40 5.07
CA GLY A 75 -23.84 25.36 4.77
C GLY A 75 -24.55 25.92 6.00
N ARG A 76 -23.99 25.68 7.20
CA ARG A 76 -24.40 26.27 8.48
C ARG A 76 -23.36 27.30 8.91
#